data_AF-A0AAJ7VHF4-F1
#
_entry.id   AF-A0AAJ7VHF4-F1
#
_cell.length_a   1.000
_cell.length_b   1.000
_cell.length_c   1.000
_cell.angle_alpha   90.00
_cell.angle_beta   90.00
_cell.angle_gamma   90.00
#
_symmetry.space_group_name_H-M   'P 1'
#
loop_
_entity.id
_entity.type
_entity.pdbx_description
1 polymer ?
#
loop_
_entity_poly.entity_id
_entity_poly.type
_entity_poly.pdbx_seq_one_letter_code
_entity_poly.pdbx_strand_id
1 'polypeptide(L)'
;MGTNCSTSPKTVDCLYDIASNAGVAPDASLDASLASLLSLNSSWALEQQYSTLQRGMTQSQRFDFNRDLRTLFRGNTTVSYGGVGVVALALSVLFEMLAHHQTTGLGSSSPEARLPPPDPIRRMFGTDAGSDISSIASELLKQIPGAANDHDKMAALLESYEGKLQSKLLELYERMVSLERTAVSSAGVKQWMNGAALHIHTFLHWKRLTNSSAEEVLSLQYLHRVEPLLKTYREYLLRKVKVYPALNPGSSGLLIVEPLRNVTHGVHHKACERRAIQQALVERFLSDQNLQRGKQFFQSSHEHHDDLMAQQRHFQLSML
;
A
#
# COMPACT_ATOMS: atom_id res chain seq x y z
N MET A 1 37.58 -23.61 -16.21
CA MET A 1 37.78 -22.39 -15.39
C MET A 1 36.86 -21.32 -15.95
N GLY A 2 35.73 -21.04 -15.28
CA GLY A 2 34.77 -20.06 -15.78
C GLY A 2 35.30 -18.66 -15.57
N THR A 3 35.45 -17.89 -16.66
CA THR A 3 35.72 -16.45 -16.58
C THR A 3 34.61 -15.80 -15.75
N ASN A 4 34.96 -15.28 -14.56
CA ASN A 4 34.06 -14.46 -13.76
C ASN A 4 33.81 -13.15 -14.52
N CYS A 5 32.75 -13.11 -15.33
CA CYS A 5 32.27 -11.87 -15.92
C CYS A 5 31.59 -11.03 -14.83
N SER A 6 32.21 -9.90 -14.48
CA SER A 6 31.63 -8.86 -13.62
C SER A 6 30.69 -7.96 -14.44
N THR A 7 29.68 -7.39 -13.79
CA THR A 7 28.82 -6.37 -14.39
C THR A 7 29.27 -4.96 -14.00
N SER A 8 28.92 -3.94 -14.81
CA SER A 8 29.13 -2.54 -14.46
C SER A 8 27.90 -1.96 -13.74
N PRO A 9 28.07 -1.08 -12.74
CA PRO A 9 26.95 -0.40 -12.08
C PRO A 9 26.03 0.32 -13.08
N LYS A 10 26.62 0.99 -14.09
CA LYS A 10 25.89 1.69 -15.15
C LYS A 10 24.94 0.77 -15.92
N THR A 11 25.34 -0.48 -16.20
CA THR A 11 24.49 -1.46 -16.87
C THR A 11 23.25 -1.78 -16.03
N VAL A 12 23.43 -1.95 -14.72
CA VAL A 12 22.35 -2.26 -13.77
C VAL A 12 21.41 -1.07 -13.65
N ASP A 13 21.94 0.14 -13.49
CA ASP A 13 21.14 1.36 -13.37
C ASP A 13 20.29 1.61 -14.63
N CYS A 14 20.87 1.46 -15.83
CA CYS A 14 20.09 1.62 -17.07
C CYS A 14 18.97 0.58 -17.20
N LEU A 15 19.21 -0.68 -16.81
CA LEU A 15 18.16 -1.72 -16.84
C LEU A 15 17.08 -1.46 -15.79
N TYR A 16 17.46 -0.97 -14.63
CA TYR A 16 16.54 -0.55 -13.57
C TYR A 16 15.65 0.59 -14.06
N ASP A 17 16.22 1.66 -14.62
CA ASP A 17 15.47 2.81 -15.11
C ASP A 17 14.48 2.41 -16.21
N ILE A 18 14.88 1.51 -17.12
CA ILE A 18 13.99 0.97 -18.15
C ILE A 18 12.82 0.21 -17.50
N ALA A 19 13.07 -0.64 -16.50
CA ALA A 19 12.04 -1.38 -15.80
C ALA A 19 11.06 -0.45 -15.06
N SER A 20 11.59 0.56 -14.37
CA SER A 20 10.80 1.54 -13.61
C SER A 20 9.95 2.41 -14.54
N ASN A 21 10.54 2.94 -15.62
CA ASN A 21 9.82 3.76 -16.60
C ASN A 21 8.74 2.98 -17.35
N ALA A 22 8.94 1.68 -17.56
CA ALA A 22 7.95 0.81 -18.16
C ALA A 22 6.88 0.31 -17.17
N GLY A 23 6.95 0.67 -15.88
CA GLY A 23 6.01 0.20 -14.86
C GLY A 23 6.11 -1.29 -14.54
N VAL A 24 7.21 -1.95 -14.91
CA VAL A 24 7.44 -3.39 -14.68
C VAL A 24 8.29 -3.67 -13.44
N ALA A 25 8.84 -2.63 -12.80
CA ALA A 25 9.58 -2.77 -11.54
C ALA A 25 8.69 -3.40 -10.44
N PRO A 26 9.21 -4.35 -9.65
CA PRO A 26 8.44 -5.04 -8.62
C PRO A 26 8.11 -4.07 -7.47
N ASP A 27 6.91 -4.21 -6.90
CA ASP A 27 6.46 -3.41 -5.77
C ASP A 27 5.76 -4.29 -4.73
N ALA A 28 6.47 -4.53 -3.63
CA ALA A 28 6.05 -5.19 -2.40
C ALA A 28 6.10 -4.23 -1.20
N SER A 29 6.17 -2.92 -1.45
CA SER A 29 6.37 -1.91 -0.42
C SER A 29 5.14 -1.73 0.49
N LEU A 30 5.39 -1.26 1.72
CA LEU A 30 4.35 -0.70 2.58
C LEU A 30 4.01 0.70 2.06
N ASP A 31 2.74 0.94 1.71
CA ASP A 31 2.31 2.23 1.16
C ASP A 31 2.56 3.35 2.17
N ALA A 32 3.09 4.47 1.68
CA ALA A 32 3.49 5.59 2.53
C ALA A 32 2.31 6.29 3.21
N SER A 33 1.15 6.40 2.53
CA SER A 33 -0.06 6.98 3.12
C SER A 33 -0.59 6.05 4.21
N LEU A 34 -0.63 4.75 3.93
CA LEU A 34 -1.04 3.74 4.91
C LEU A 34 -0.14 3.77 6.15
N ALA A 35 1.19 3.73 5.98
CA ALA A 35 2.14 3.81 7.08
C ALA A 35 1.98 5.10 7.91
N SER A 36 1.65 6.22 7.26
CA SER A 36 1.50 7.50 7.96
C SER A 36 0.18 7.61 8.72
N LEU A 37 -0.92 7.15 8.12
CA LEU A 37 -2.28 7.24 8.67
C LEU A 37 -2.57 6.14 9.70
N LEU A 38 -1.79 5.06 9.69
CA LEU A 38 -1.80 4.00 10.69
C LEU A 38 -0.67 4.18 11.71
N SER A 39 -0.36 5.42 12.09
CA SER A 39 0.67 5.73 13.10
C SER A 39 0.10 6.54 14.25
N LEU A 40 0.91 6.77 15.29
CA LEU A 40 0.58 7.71 16.36
C LEU A 40 0.28 9.13 15.86
N ASN A 41 0.82 9.49 14.69
CA ASN A 41 0.64 10.79 14.05
C ASN A 41 -0.49 10.82 13.01
N SER A 42 -1.41 9.84 13.05
CA SER A 42 -2.51 9.72 12.09
C SER A 42 -3.36 10.99 11.94
N SER A 43 -3.63 11.70 13.05
CA SER A 43 -4.42 12.96 13.05
C SER A 43 -3.72 14.04 12.23
N TRP A 44 -2.43 14.25 12.47
CA TRP A 44 -1.64 15.23 11.74
C TRP A 44 -1.53 14.86 10.26
N ALA A 45 -1.29 13.58 9.95
CA ALA A 45 -1.22 13.10 8.57
C ALA A 45 -2.52 13.38 7.80
N LEU A 46 -3.66 13.10 8.42
CA LEU A 46 -4.97 13.37 7.85
C LEU A 46 -5.22 14.87 7.66
N GLU A 47 -4.91 15.70 8.66
CA GLU A 47 -5.06 17.16 8.59
C GLU A 47 -4.22 17.78 7.47
N GLN A 48 -2.97 17.32 7.32
CA GLN A 48 -2.08 17.77 6.24
C GLN A 48 -2.62 17.39 4.86
N GLN A 49 -3.12 16.16 4.72
CA GLN A 49 -3.71 15.70 3.47
C GLN A 49 -4.97 16.49 3.12
N TYR A 50 -5.89 16.62 4.08
CA TYR A 50 -7.14 17.37 3.92
C TYR A 50 -6.86 18.82 3.51
N SER A 51 -5.93 19.50 4.20
CA SER A 51 -5.52 20.86 3.88
C SER A 51 -4.85 20.98 2.50
N THR A 52 -4.08 19.97 2.09
CA THR A 52 -3.42 19.95 0.78
C THR A 52 -4.43 19.79 -0.35
N LEU A 53 -5.42 18.90 -0.19
CA LEU A 53 -6.51 18.74 -1.14
C LEU A 53 -7.31 20.05 -1.29
N GLN A 54 -7.67 20.69 -0.18
CA GLN A 54 -8.41 21.95 -0.21
C GLN A 54 -7.62 23.09 -0.87
N ARG A 55 -6.30 23.19 -0.65
CA ARG A 55 -5.44 24.20 -1.31
C ARG A 55 -5.39 24.02 -2.82
N GLY A 56 -5.53 22.79 -3.32
CA GLY A 56 -5.58 22.49 -4.75
C GLY A 56 -6.92 22.86 -5.42
N MET A 57 -7.94 23.25 -4.65
CA MET A 57 -9.28 23.54 -5.16
C MET A 57 -9.57 25.04 -5.25
N THR A 58 -10.36 25.43 -6.26
CA THR A 58 -11.01 26.75 -6.31
C THR A 58 -12.04 26.91 -5.19
N GLN A 59 -12.49 28.13 -4.94
CA GLN A 59 -13.48 28.39 -3.89
C GLN A 59 -14.81 27.65 -4.13
N SER A 60 -15.28 27.57 -5.38
CA SER A 60 -16.49 26.82 -5.72
C SER A 60 -16.32 25.32 -5.47
N GLN A 61 -15.21 24.73 -5.92
CA GLN A 61 -14.90 23.32 -5.70
C GLN A 61 -14.79 22.99 -4.21
N ARG A 62 -14.19 23.88 -3.40
CA ARG A 62 -14.13 23.71 -1.95
C ARG A 62 -15.51 23.73 -1.31
N PHE A 63 -16.39 24.62 -1.76
CA PHE A 63 -17.77 24.68 -1.27
C PHE A 63 -18.53 23.39 -1.58
N ASP A 64 -18.44 22.90 -2.82
CA ASP A 64 -19.06 21.63 -3.24
C ASP A 64 -18.49 20.43 -2.47
N PHE A 65 -17.16 20.35 -2.33
CA PHE A 65 -16.48 19.35 -1.52
C PHE A 65 -16.97 19.33 -0.07
N ASN A 66 -17.02 20.49 0.59
CA ASN A 66 -17.48 20.61 1.97
C ASN A 66 -18.98 20.28 2.11
N ARG A 67 -19.81 20.64 1.13
CA ARG A 67 -21.23 20.25 1.09
C ARG A 67 -21.40 18.73 0.98
N ASP A 68 -20.64 18.08 0.12
CA ASP A 68 -20.73 16.63 -0.08
C ASP A 68 -20.30 15.88 1.18
N LEU A 69 -19.24 16.35 1.86
CA LEU A 69 -18.83 15.85 3.17
C LEU A 69 -19.94 16.01 4.22
N ARG A 70 -20.57 17.19 4.32
CA ARG A 70 -21.69 17.40 5.26
C ARG A 70 -22.85 16.45 4.98
N THR A 71 -23.18 16.23 3.71
CA THR A 71 -24.24 15.30 3.32
C THR A 71 -23.91 13.88 3.77
N LEU A 72 -22.67 13.41 3.53
CA LEU A 72 -22.21 12.08 3.95
C LEU A 72 -22.25 11.88 5.46
N PHE A 73 -21.85 12.89 6.24
CA PHE A 73 -21.87 12.85 7.70
C PHE A 73 -23.20 13.32 8.31
N ARG A 74 -24.27 13.45 7.51
CA ARG A 74 -25.63 13.84 7.95
C ARG A 74 -25.65 15.15 8.74
N GLY A 75 -24.83 16.11 8.33
CA GLY A 75 -24.68 17.41 8.97
C GLY A 75 -23.70 17.47 10.13
N ASN A 76 -23.18 16.34 10.62
CA ASN A 76 -22.15 16.33 11.65
C ASN A 76 -20.84 16.90 11.11
N THR A 77 -20.27 17.86 11.83
CA THR A 77 -18.96 18.46 11.50
C THR A 77 -17.81 17.75 12.18
N THR A 78 -18.10 16.91 13.17
CA THR A 78 -17.13 16.11 13.91
C THR A 78 -17.28 14.63 13.53
N VAL A 79 -16.16 13.99 13.25
CA VAL A 79 -16.07 12.53 13.06
C VAL A 79 -15.41 11.92 14.29
N SER A 80 -16.17 11.08 15.00
CA SER A 80 -15.71 10.32 16.16
C SER A 80 -14.50 9.45 15.78
N TYR A 81 -13.45 9.49 16.61
CA TYR A 81 -12.14 8.89 16.30
C TYR A 81 -11.54 9.21 14.92
N GLY A 82 -12.02 10.25 14.23
CA GLY A 82 -11.64 10.55 12.86
C GLY A 82 -10.15 10.77 12.63
N GLY A 83 -9.43 11.22 13.67
CA GLY A 83 -7.98 11.39 13.62
C GLY A 83 -7.18 10.13 13.94
N VAL A 84 -7.81 8.96 14.09
CA VAL A 84 -7.16 7.76 14.62
C VAL A 84 -7.12 6.60 13.62
N GLY A 85 -5.90 6.17 13.28
CA GLY A 85 -5.63 4.88 12.61
C GLY A 85 -6.55 4.59 11.43
N VAL A 86 -7.28 3.46 11.51
CA VAL A 86 -8.15 2.98 10.42
C VAL A 86 -9.26 3.97 10.04
N VAL A 87 -9.73 4.80 10.98
CA VAL A 87 -10.74 5.83 10.67
C VAL A 87 -10.10 6.97 9.88
N ALA A 88 -8.92 7.41 10.30
CA ALA A 88 -8.16 8.42 9.56
C ALA A 88 -7.84 7.96 8.13
N LEU A 89 -7.46 6.69 7.97
CA LEU A 89 -7.25 6.08 6.66
C LEU A 89 -8.53 6.02 5.81
N ALA A 90 -9.68 5.69 6.40
CA ALA A 90 -10.94 5.70 5.66
C ALA A 90 -11.32 7.12 5.22
N LEU A 91 -11.12 8.12 6.09
CA LEU A 91 -11.35 9.52 5.76
C LEU A 91 -10.41 10.02 4.66
N SER A 92 -9.13 9.64 4.67
CA SER A 92 -8.19 10.04 3.61
C SER A 92 -8.64 9.52 2.24
N VAL A 93 -9.06 8.26 2.17
CA VAL A 93 -9.54 7.64 0.94
C VAL A 93 -10.80 8.37 0.45
N LEU A 94 -11.74 8.66 1.36
CA LEU A 94 -12.92 9.44 1.03
C LEU A 94 -12.56 10.84 0.51
N PHE A 95 -11.63 11.53 1.16
CA PHE A 95 -11.21 12.87 0.77
C PHE A 95 -10.54 12.89 -0.61
N GLU A 96 -9.66 11.93 -0.92
CA GLU A 96 -9.05 11.82 -2.25
C GLU A 96 -10.10 11.60 -3.34
N MET A 97 -11.07 10.71 -3.11
CA MET A 97 -12.14 10.43 -4.07
C MET A 97 -13.04 11.65 -4.33
N LEU A 98 -13.48 12.33 -3.26
CA LEU A 98 -14.32 13.52 -3.38
C LEU A 98 -13.55 14.68 -3.99
N ALA A 99 -12.30 14.90 -3.59
CA ALA A 99 -11.45 15.94 -4.16
C ALA A 99 -11.26 15.76 -5.66
N HIS A 100 -11.01 14.52 -6.09
CA HIS A 100 -10.89 14.22 -7.51
C HIS A 100 -12.17 14.60 -8.26
N HIS A 101 -13.34 14.17 -7.79
CA HIS A 101 -14.63 14.50 -8.41
C HIS A 101 -14.82 16.01 -8.62
N GLN A 102 -14.39 16.84 -7.66
CA GLN A 102 -14.49 18.29 -7.81
C GLN A 102 -13.47 18.87 -8.79
N THR A 103 -12.26 18.31 -8.84
CA THR A 103 -11.19 18.79 -9.73
C THR A 103 -11.34 18.34 -11.18
N THR A 104 -12.08 17.26 -11.45
CA THR A 104 -12.29 16.71 -12.81
C THR A 104 -13.71 16.87 -13.34
N GLY A 105 -14.63 17.49 -12.58
CA GLY A 105 -16.01 17.74 -12.96
C GLY A 105 -16.23 18.78 -14.08
N LEU A 106 -16.83 18.31 -15.19
CA LEU A 106 -17.68 18.95 -16.22
C LEU A 106 -17.27 20.25 -16.96
N GLY A 107 -16.16 20.91 -16.66
CA GLY A 107 -15.83 22.21 -17.28
C GLY A 107 -14.52 22.32 -18.07
N SER A 108 -13.57 21.38 -17.91
CA SER A 108 -12.22 21.58 -18.45
C SER A 108 -11.95 20.76 -19.72
N SER A 109 -11.86 21.44 -20.85
CA SER A 109 -11.45 20.89 -22.16
C SER A 109 -9.95 20.51 -22.25
N SER A 110 -9.25 20.36 -21.12
CA SER A 110 -7.82 20.06 -21.10
C SER A 110 -7.56 18.55 -21.19
N PRO A 111 -6.61 18.08 -22.02
CA PRO A 111 -6.17 16.68 -22.06
C PRO A 111 -5.69 16.14 -20.70
N GLU A 112 -5.21 17.01 -19.81
CA GLU A 112 -4.76 16.66 -18.45
C GLU A 112 -5.92 16.35 -17.48
N ALA A 113 -7.15 16.75 -17.83
CA ALA A 113 -8.36 16.50 -17.04
C ALA A 113 -8.94 15.08 -17.21
N ARG A 114 -8.26 14.22 -17.98
CA ARG A 114 -8.64 12.81 -18.19
C ARG A 114 -7.82 11.83 -17.36
N LEU A 115 -7.15 12.31 -16.31
CA LEU A 115 -6.50 11.39 -15.38
C LEU A 115 -7.58 10.48 -14.78
N PRO A 116 -7.41 9.15 -14.85
CA PRO A 116 -8.35 8.23 -14.22
C PRO A 116 -8.46 8.59 -12.72
N PRO A 117 -9.63 8.36 -12.11
CA PRO A 117 -9.81 8.65 -10.70
C PRO A 117 -8.70 7.99 -9.89
N PRO A 118 -8.16 8.68 -8.87
CA PRO A 118 -7.25 8.05 -7.94
C PRO A 118 -7.96 6.81 -7.41
N ASP A 119 -7.22 5.71 -7.40
CA ASP A 119 -7.66 4.47 -6.78
C ASP A 119 -6.71 4.20 -5.61
N PRO A 120 -6.92 4.87 -4.46
CA PRO A 120 -6.02 4.79 -3.32
C PRO A 120 -5.92 3.36 -2.80
N ILE A 121 -7.03 2.61 -2.89
CA ILE A 121 -7.06 1.20 -2.51
C ILE A 121 -6.15 0.38 -3.42
N ARG A 122 -6.30 0.50 -4.74
CA ARG A 122 -5.44 -0.22 -5.69
C ARG A 122 -3.98 0.21 -5.60
N ARG A 123 -3.70 1.47 -5.24
CA ARG A 123 -2.35 1.94 -4.91
C ARG A 123 -1.79 1.23 -3.68
N MET A 124 -2.56 1.11 -2.60
CA MET A 124 -2.13 0.51 -1.33
C MET A 124 -2.02 -1.03 -1.42
N PHE A 125 -2.98 -1.69 -2.06
CA PHE A 125 -3.13 -3.15 -2.05
C PHE A 125 -2.81 -3.82 -3.40
N GLY A 126 -2.47 -3.04 -4.44
CA GLY A 126 -2.09 -3.56 -5.75
C GLY A 126 -3.26 -3.76 -6.71
N THR A 127 -2.92 -4.12 -7.96
CA THR A 127 -3.84 -4.10 -9.10
C THR A 127 -4.61 -5.39 -9.36
N ASP A 128 -4.39 -6.42 -8.55
CA ASP A 128 -5.00 -7.73 -8.77
C ASP A 128 -6.49 -7.66 -8.42
N ALA A 129 -7.31 -7.46 -9.46
CA ALA A 129 -8.76 -7.25 -9.43
C ALA A 129 -9.59 -8.42 -8.84
N GLY A 130 -8.97 -9.32 -8.08
CA GLY A 130 -9.61 -10.46 -7.41
C GLY A 130 -8.90 -10.90 -6.13
N SER A 131 -8.05 -10.06 -5.53
CA SER A 131 -7.53 -10.37 -4.20
C SER A 131 -8.60 -10.15 -3.14
N ASP A 132 -8.95 -11.22 -2.42
CA ASP A 132 -9.89 -11.19 -1.29
C ASP A 132 -9.53 -10.08 -0.30
N ILE A 133 -8.23 -9.88 -0.01
CA ILE A 133 -7.75 -8.86 0.93
C ILE A 133 -8.05 -7.44 0.42
N SER A 134 -7.79 -7.17 -0.86
CA SER A 134 -8.07 -5.85 -1.44
C SER A 134 -9.57 -5.54 -1.48
N SER A 135 -10.42 -6.55 -1.73
CA SER A 135 -11.88 -6.39 -1.69
C SER A 135 -12.35 -6.08 -0.28
N ILE A 136 -11.90 -6.88 0.70
CA ILE A 136 -12.21 -6.69 2.13
C ILE A 136 -11.77 -5.30 2.60
N ALA A 137 -10.56 -4.87 2.24
CA ALA A 137 -10.06 -3.53 2.58
C ALA A 137 -10.88 -2.41 1.92
N SER A 138 -11.22 -2.53 0.64
CA SER A 138 -12.08 -1.58 -0.08
C SER A 138 -13.43 -1.44 0.62
N GLU A 139 -14.10 -2.57 0.90
CA GLU A 139 -15.42 -2.57 1.51
C GLU A 139 -15.38 -1.98 2.92
N LEU A 140 -14.38 -2.34 3.74
CA LEU A 140 -14.19 -1.79 5.08
C LEU A 140 -14.03 -0.26 5.04
N LEU A 141 -13.06 0.23 4.26
CA LEU A 141 -12.71 1.65 4.21
C LEU A 141 -13.86 2.51 3.65
N LYS A 142 -14.70 1.96 2.78
CA LYS A 142 -15.91 2.65 2.28
C LYS A 142 -17.04 2.72 3.31
N GLN A 143 -17.14 1.74 4.21
CA GLN A 143 -18.22 1.69 5.21
C GLN A 143 -17.91 2.50 6.47
N ILE A 144 -16.63 2.61 6.86
CA ILE A 144 -16.20 3.32 8.07
C ILE A 144 -16.78 4.75 8.19
N PRO A 145 -16.75 5.62 7.17
CA PRO A 145 -17.26 6.99 7.30
C PRO A 145 -18.73 7.04 7.72
N GLY A 146 -19.55 6.09 7.25
CA GLY A 146 -20.97 6.01 7.59
C GLY A 146 -21.24 5.43 8.99
N ALA A 147 -20.30 4.67 9.55
CA ALA A 147 -20.40 4.05 10.87
C ALA A 147 -19.70 4.85 11.97
N ALA A 148 -18.72 5.71 11.64
CA ALA A 148 -17.80 6.33 12.59
C ALA A 148 -18.46 7.04 13.79
N ASN A 149 -19.61 7.69 13.57
CA ASN A 149 -20.34 8.44 14.61
C ASN A 149 -21.36 7.60 15.40
N ASP A 150 -21.43 6.29 15.15
CA ASP A 150 -22.33 5.35 15.82
C ASP A 150 -21.48 4.23 16.43
N HIS A 151 -21.36 4.23 17.76
CA HIS A 151 -20.45 3.35 18.49
C HIS A 151 -20.76 1.87 18.23
N ASP A 152 -22.01 1.45 18.37
CA ASP A 152 -22.42 0.06 18.20
C ASP A 152 -22.22 -0.41 16.75
N LYS A 153 -22.60 0.42 15.77
CA LYS A 153 -22.38 0.09 14.36
C LYS A 153 -20.90 0.00 14.01
N MET A 154 -20.08 0.90 14.55
CA MET A 154 -18.64 0.89 14.31
C MET A 154 -17.99 -0.35 14.93
N ALA A 155 -18.35 -0.71 16.16
CA ALA A 155 -17.85 -1.90 16.83
C ALA A 155 -18.19 -3.19 16.06
N ALA A 156 -19.46 -3.35 15.66
CA ALA A 156 -19.91 -4.52 14.89
C ALA A 156 -19.27 -4.60 13.49
N LEU A 157 -19.08 -3.45 12.83
CA LEU A 157 -18.37 -3.38 11.55
C LEU A 157 -16.92 -3.88 11.72
N LEU A 158 -16.19 -3.35 12.69
CA LEU A 158 -14.78 -3.70 12.87
C LEU A 158 -14.60 -5.17 13.28
N GLU A 159 -15.44 -5.71 14.15
CA GLU A 159 -15.42 -7.14 14.51
C GLU A 159 -15.57 -8.04 13.28
N SER A 160 -16.54 -7.75 12.42
CA SER A 160 -16.78 -8.54 11.21
C SER A 160 -15.58 -8.52 10.25
N TYR A 161 -14.95 -7.35 10.07
CA TYR A 161 -13.84 -7.20 9.15
C TYR A 161 -12.49 -7.63 9.73
N GLU A 162 -12.31 -7.59 11.05
CA GLU A 162 -11.16 -8.16 11.74
C GLU A 162 -11.05 -9.66 11.42
N GLY A 163 -12.09 -10.45 11.67
CA GLY A 163 -12.07 -11.89 11.39
C GLY A 163 -11.87 -12.24 9.91
N LYS A 164 -12.47 -11.44 8.99
CA LYS A 164 -12.26 -11.60 7.54
C LYS A 164 -10.80 -11.35 7.14
N LEU A 165 -10.21 -10.26 7.63
CA LEU A 165 -8.81 -9.92 7.35
C LEU A 165 -7.87 -10.97 7.94
N GLN A 166 -8.07 -11.37 9.19
CA GLN A 166 -7.27 -12.39 9.87
C GLN A 166 -7.20 -13.68 9.05
N SER A 167 -8.38 -14.21 8.65
CA SER A 167 -8.48 -15.44 7.86
C SER A 167 -7.72 -15.35 6.54
N LYS A 168 -7.95 -14.28 5.77
CA LYS A 168 -7.34 -14.13 4.44
C LYS A 168 -5.86 -13.79 4.47
N LEU A 169 -5.39 -13.06 5.47
CA LEU A 169 -3.96 -12.80 5.66
C LEU A 169 -3.19 -14.05 6.06
N LEU A 170 -3.78 -14.92 6.89
CA LEU A 170 -3.17 -16.19 7.25
C LEU A 170 -3.08 -17.11 6.04
N GLU A 171 -4.18 -17.27 5.29
CA GLU A 171 -4.24 -18.10 4.07
C GLU A 171 -3.18 -17.65 3.05
N LEU A 172 -3.09 -16.34 2.77
CA LEU A 172 -2.12 -15.81 1.81
C LEU A 172 -0.68 -16.02 2.27
N TYR A 173 -0.39 -15.79 3.55
CA TYR A 173 0.94 -16.03 4.11
C TYR A 173 1.37 -17.48 3.91
N GLU A 174 0.54 -18.42 4.34
CA GLU A 174 0.84 -19.85 4.28
C GLU A 174 1.10 -20.31 2.85
N ARG A 175 0.29 -19.85 1.88
CA ARG A 175 0.51 -20.15 0.46
C ARG A 175 1.84 -19.58 -0.07
N MET A 176 2.25 -18.40 0.39
CA MET A 176 3.53 -17.80 0.01
C MET A 176 4.72 -18.53 0.60
N VAL A 177 4.68 -18.90 1.89
CA VAL A 177 5.82 -19.55 2.57
C VAL A 177 5.80 -21.08 2.50
N SER A 178 4.75 -21.67 1.89
CA SER A 178 4.67 -23.10 1.61
C SER A 178 5.87 -23.61 0.81
N LEU A 179 6.12 -24.93 0.84
CA LEU A 179 7.17 -25.56 0.05
C LEU A 179 6.99 -25.33 -1.46
N GLU A 180 5.75 -25.33 -1.93
CA GLU A 180 5.41 -25.13 -3.34
C GLU A 180 5.47 -23.65 -3.77
N ARG A 181 5.40 -22.72 -2.81
CA ARG A 181 5.50 -21.25 -3.00
C ARG A 181 4.56 -20.74 -4.10
N THR A 182 3.35 -21.27 -4.14
CA THR A 182 2.41 -21.09 -5.26
C THR A 182 1.87 -19.67 -5.39
N ALA A 183 1.95 -18.86 -4.33
CA ALA A 183 1.38 -17.51 -4.29
C ALA A 183 2.42 -16.38 -4.19
N VAL A 184 3.73 -16.69 -4.18
CA VAL A 184 4.75 -15.63 -4.02
C VAL A 184 4.78 -14.76 -5.28
N SER A 185 4.59 -13.47 -5.08
CA SER A 185 4.69 -12.41 -6.10
C SER A 185 4.85 -11.06 -5.40
N SER A 186 5.31 -10.04 -6.11
CA SER A 186 5.43 -8.69 -5.55
C SER A 186 4.07 -8.17 -5.07
N ALA A 187 3.01 -8.37 -5.87
CA ALA A 187 1.65 -8.01 -5.51
C ALA A 187 1.14 -8.77 -4.28
N GLY A 188 1.41 -10.08 -4.18
CA GLY A 188 1.05 -10.89 -3.01
C GLY A 188 1.74 -10.43 -1.73
N VAL A 189 3.04 -10.12 -1.79
CA VAL A 189 3.76 -9.58 -0.63
C VAL A 189 3.24 -8.19 -0.26
N LYS A 190 2.95 -7.33 -1.25
CA LYS A 190 2.33 -6.01 -1.03
C LYS A 190 0.99 -6.14 -0.31
N GLN A 191 0.12 -7.01 -0.80
CA GLN A 191 -1.21 -7.26 -0.22
C GLN A 191 -1.10 -7.74 1.22
N TRP A 192 -0.19 -8.68 1.48
CA TRP A 192 0.01 -9.18 2.83
C TRP A 192 0.55 -8.09 3.77
N MET A 193 1.56 -7.33 3.34
CA MET A 193 2.19 -6.27 4.14
C MET A 193 1.20 -5.16 4.50
N ASN A 194 0.51 -4.61 3.49
CA ASN A 194 -0.45 -3.52 3.68
C ASN A 194 -1.72 -4.01 4.39
N GLY A 195 -2.18 -5.23 4.09
CA GLY A 195 -3.33 -5.85 4.75
C GLY A 195 -3.08 -6.15 6.23
N ALA A 196 -1.87 -6.63 6.59
CA ALA A 196 -1.48 -6.83 7.97
C ALA A 196 -1.45 -5.52 8.77
N ALA A 197 -0.91 -4.45 8.17
CA ALA A 197 -0.92 -3.12 8.78
C ALA A 197 -2.36 -2.60 9.01
N LEU A 198 -3.23 -2.74 8.00
CA LEU A 198 -4.66 -2.43 8.14
C LEU A 198 -5.30 -3.26 9.26
N HIS A 199 -5.05 -4.58 9.29
CA HIS A 199 -5.64 -5.49 10.26
C HIS A 199 -5.30 -5.12 11.71
N ILE A 200 -4.04 -4.80 11.99
CA ILE A 200 -3.62 -4.33 13.32
C ILE A 200 -4.45 -3.13 13.75
N HIS A 201 -4.65 -2.14 12.88
CA HIS A 201 -5.38 -0.92 13.25
C HIS A 201 -6.91 -1.09 13.27
N THR A 202 -7.45 -2.03 12.49
CA THR A 202 -8.85 -2.48 12.63
C THR A 202 -9.05 -3.11 14.01
N PHE A 203 -8.18 -4.03 14.41
CA PHE A 203 -8.22 -4.69 15.71
C PHE A 203 -8.07 -3.70 16.86
N LEU A 204 -7.04 -2.82 16.82
CA LEU A 204 -6.83 -1.80 17.86
C LEU A 204 -8.05 -0.90 18.00
N HIS A 205 -8.67 -0.49 16.90
CA HIS A 205 -9.87 0.34 16.98
C HIS A 205 -11.07 -0.42 17.55
N TRP A 206 -11.23 -1.68 17.18
CA TRP A 206 -12.29 -2.52 17.72
C TRP A 206 -12.13 -2.69 19.24
N LYS A 207 -10.91 -3.00 19.72
CA LYS A 207 -10.64 -3.12 21.16
C LYS A 207 -10.84 -1.81 21.90
N ARG A 208 -10.44 -0.66 21.32
CA ARG A 208 -10.74 0.66 21.90
C ARG A 208 -12.24 0.88 22.15
N LEU A 209 -13.10 0.34 21.29
CA LEU A 209 -14.56 0.48 21.42
C LEU A 209 -15.20 -0.56 22.33
N THR A 210 -14.58 -1.72 22.55
CA THR A 210 -15.23 -2.87 23.20
C THR A 210 -14.55 -3.33 24.49
N ASN A 211 -13.22 -3.35 24.52
CA ASN A 211 -12.44 -3.74 25.68
C ASN A 211 -11.00 -3.21 25.56
N SER A 212 -10.75 -2.04 26.14
CA SER A 212 -9.45 -1.37 26.07
C SER A 212 -8.36 -2.01 26.94
N SER A 213 -8.71 -2.97 27.82
CA SER A 213 -7.75 -3.69 28.66
C SER A 213 -7.25 -5.00 28.06
N ALA A 214 -7.51 -5.24 26.76
CA ALA A 214 -7.08 -6.46 26.10
C ALA A 214 -5.55 -6.48 25.89
N GLU A 215 -4.86 -7.49 26.44
CA GLU A 215 -3.41 -7.68 26.30
C GLU A 215 -2.99 -8.28 24.94
N GLU A 216 -3.93 -8.48 24.01
CA GLU A 216 -3.63 -9.15 22.75
C GLU A 216 -2.87 -8.22 21.79
N VAL A 217 -1.64 -8.62 21.46
CA VAL A 217 -0.73 -7.82 20.62
C VAL A 217 -0.49 -8.51 19.26
N LEU A 218 -1.37 -8.24 18.30
CA LEU A 218 -1.27 -8.78 16.93
C LEU A 218 0.01 -8.37 16.19
N SER A 219 0.56 -7.19 16.49
CA SER A 219 1.74 -6.65 15.80
C SER A 219 2.97 -7.57 15.93
N LEU A 220 3.15 -8.23 17.07
CA LEU A 220 4.24 -9.18 17.29
C LEU A 220 4.09 -10.44 16.41
N GLN A 221 2.85 -10.92 16.23
CA GLN A 221 2.59 -12.08 15.38
C GLN A 221 2.94 -11.80 13.92
N TYR A 222 2.62 -10.60 13.43
CA TYR A 222 3.01 -10.17 12.09
C TYR A 222 4.51 -9.93 11.97
N LEU A 223 5.14 -9.30 12.98
CA LEU A 223 6.58 -9.06 13.00
C LEU A 223 7.40 -10.34 12.82
N HIS A 224 7.03 -11.42 13.52
CA HIS A 224 7.69 -12.73 13.38
C HIS A 224 7.55 -13.35 11.99
N ARG A 225 6.54 -12.97 11.22
CA ARG A 225 6.27 -13.47 9.86
C ARG A 225 6.99 -12.69 8.77
N VAL A 226 7.46 -11.47 9.05
CA VAL A 226 8.12 -10.60 8.04
C VAL A 226 9.40 -11.24 7.50
N GLU A 227 10.35 -11.62 8.35
CA GLU A 227 11.65 -12.11 7.89
C GLU A 227 11.57 -13.39 7.03
N PRO A 228 10.79 -14.42 7.43
CA PRO A 228 10.56 -15.59 6.57
C PRO A 228 9.96 -15.23 5.21
N LEU A 229 9.03 -14.27 5.18
CA LEU A 229 8.39 -13.81 3.95
C LEU A 229 9.39 -13.09 3.04
N LEU A 230 10.18 -12.15 3.59
CA LEU A 230 11.17 -11.39 2.82
C LEU A 230 12.26 -12.30 2.24
N LYS A 231 12.70 -13.31 3.01
CA LYS A 231 13.61 -14.34 2.50
C LYS A 231 13.01 -15.08 1.30
N THR A 232 11.76 -15.53 1.45
CA THR A 232 11.03 -16.25 0.38
C THR A 232 10.87 -15.38 -0.86
N TYR A 233 10.55 -14.09 -0.68
CA TYR A 233 10.38 -13.13 -1.76
C TYR A 233 11.68 -12.82 -2.51
N ARG A 234 12.80 -12.67 -1.79
CA ARG A 234 14.13 -12.50 -2.41
C ARG A 234 14.49 -13.70 -3.29
N GLU A 235 14.29 -14.91 -2.77
CA GLU A 235 14.53 -16.15 -3.53
C GLU A 235 13.62 -16.24 -4.77
N TYR A 236 12.37 -15.79 -4.65
CA TYR A 236 11.45 -15.68 -5.78
C TYR A 236 11.96 -14.73 -6.86
N LEU A 237 12.37 -13.49 -6.51
CA LEU A 237 12.89 -12.53 -7.48
C LEU A 237 14.17 -13.05 -8.16
N LEU A 238 15.08 -13.66 -7.40
CA LEU A 238 16.27 -14.31 -7.97
C LEU A 238 15.93 -15.43 -8.96
N ARG A 239 14.77 -16.08 -8.82
CA ARG A 239 14.32 -17.09 -9.78
C ARG A 239 13.65 -16.48 -11.01
N LYS A 240 12.83 -15.44 -10.82
CA LYS A 240 11.96 -14.87 -11.87
C LYS A 240 12.60 -13.79 -12.70
N VAL A 241 13.47 -12.96 -12.12
CA VAL A 241 14.19 -11.93 -12.87
C VAL A 241 15.13 -12.63 -13.85
N LYS A 242 15.02 -12.28 -15.14
CA LYS A 242 15.87 -12.78 -16.23
C LYS A 242 16.25 -11.64 -17.15
N VAL A 243 17.53 -11.59 -17.52
CA VAL A 243 18.07 -10.58 -18.44
C VAL A 243 18.70 -11.29 -19.63
N TYR A 244 18.29 -10.88 -20.82
CA TYR A 244 18.80 -11.40 -22.09
C TYR A 244 19.34 -10.24 -22.93
N PRO A 245 20.61 -10.28 -23.35
CA PRO A 245 21.15 -9.29 -24.28
C PRO A 245 20.50 -9.46 -25.66
N ALA A 246 20.65 -8.43 -26.48
CA ALA A 246 20.42 -8.51 -27.91
C ALA A 246 21.19 -9.70 -28.52
N LEU A 247 20.52 -10.51 -29.33
CA LEU A 247 21.13 -11.68 -29.98
C LEU A 247 21.88 -11.30 -31.26
N ASN A 248 21.41 -10.25 -31.95
CA ASN A 248 21.95 -9.77 -33.21
C ASN A 248 22.14 -8.24 -33.18
N PRO A 249 23.08 -7.68 -33.98
CA PRO A 249 23.16 -6.24 -34.19
C PRO A 249 21.82 -5.67 -34.65
N GLY A 250 21.33 -4.62 -33.98
CA GLY A 250 20.02 -4.00 -34.25
C GLY A 250 18.81 -4.65 -33.57
N SER A 251 18.98 -5.73 -32.80
CA SER A 251 17.92 -6.30 -31.95
C SER A 251 17.94 -5.73 -30.53
N SER A 252 16.79 -5.72 -29.85
CA SER A 252 16.69 -5.36 -28.43
C SER A 252 16.89 -6.59 -27.54
N GLY A 253 17.48 -6.39 -26.37
CA GLY A 253 17.45 -7.35 -25.29
C GLY A 253 16.08 -7.45 -24.62
N LEU A 254 15.92 -8.41 -23.72
CA LEU A 254 14.69 -8.67 -22.97
C LEU A 254 14.99 -8.74 -21.47
N LEU A 255 14.26 -7.94 -20.70
CA LEU A 255 14.21 -8.02 -19.25
C LEU A 255 12.85 -8.58 -18.84
N ILE A 256 12.85 -9.68 -18.11
CA ILE A 256 11.68 -10.24 -17.44
C ILE A 256 11.85 -9.97 -15.95
N VAL A 257 10.92 -9.28 -15.32
CA VAL A 257 10.94 -9.03 -13.86
C VAL A 257 10.10 -10.09 -13.15
N GLU A 258 8.87 -10.28 -13.63
CA GLU A 258 7.89 -11.25 -13.13
C GLU A 258 7.10 -11.83 -14.31
N PRO A 259 6.32 -12.92 -14.12
CA PRO A 259 5.39 -13.40 -15.15
C PRO A 259 4.51 -12.25 -15.67
N LEU A 260 4.43 -12.11 -17.00
CA LEU A 260 3.69 -11.03 -17.68
C LEU A 260 4.20 -9.60 -17.42
N ARG A 261 5.34 -9.43 -16.74
CA ARG A 261 6.00 -8.13 -16.49
C ARG A 261 7.37 -8.14 -17.13
N ASN A 262 7.40 -7.82 -18.42
CA ASN A 262 8.63 -7.80 -19.23
C ASN A 262 8.74 -6.51 -20.05
N VAL A 263 9.97 -6.18 -20.42
CA VAL A 263 10.31 -4.97 -21.19
C VAL A 263 11.50 -5.26 -22.09
N THR A 264 11.49 -4.72 -23.30
CA THR A 264 12.63 -4.77 -24.23
C THR A 264 13.61 -3.65 -23.92
N HIS A 265 14.91 -3.86 -24.13
CA HIS A 265 15.94 -2.86 -23.80
C HIS A 265 17.07 -2.78 -24.83
N GLY A 266 17.65 -1.58 -24.97
CA GLY A 266 18.85 -1.33 -25.80
C GLY A 266 20.19 -1.45 -25.07
N VAL A 267 20.17 -1.84 -23.79
CA VAL A 267 21.39 -1.93 -22.95
C VAL A 267 22.30 -3.04 -23.45
N HIS A 268 23.54 -2.68 -23.77
CA HIS A 268 24.56 -3.63 -24.24
C HIS A 268 25.24 -4.32 -23.05
N HIS A 269 25.25 -5.65 -23.07
CA HIS A 269 25.99 -6.48 -22.12
C HIS A 269 26.24 -7.88 -22.72
N LYS A 270 27.22 -8.61 -22.19
CA LYS A 270 27.58 -9.95 -22.65
C LYS A 270 26.67 -10.99 -22.02
N ALA A 271 26.54 -12.14 -22.69
CA ALA A 271 25.78 -13.28 -22.17
C ALA A 271 26.36 -13.83 -20.84
N CYS A 272 27.68 -13.75 -20.65
CA CYS A 272 28.32 -14.18 -19.40
C CYS A 272 28.01 -13.27 -18.20
N GLU A 273 27.62 -12.01 -18.42
CA GLU A 273 27.28 -11.05 -17.35
C GLU A 273 25.88 -11.24 -16.80
N ARG A 274 25.03 -12.04 -17.46
CA ARG A 274 23.59 -12.19 -17.13
C ARG A 274 23.35 -12.49 -15.66
N ARG A 275 24.13 -13.38 -15.05
CA ARG A 275 23.96 -13.78 -13.64
C ARG A 275 24.33 -12.64 -12.68
N ALA A 276 25.43 -11.95 -12.95
CA ALA A 276 25.88 -10.81 -12.14
C ALA A 276 24.89 -9.64 -12.24
N ILE A 277 24.42 -9.32 -13.45
CA ILE A 277 23.37 -8.32 -13.69
C ILE A 277 22.09 -8.72 -12.94
N GLN A 278 21.64 -9.97 -13.07
CA GLN A 278 20.42 -10.45 -12.42
C GLN A 278 20.48 -10.27 -10.90
N GLN A 279 21.60 -10.64 -10.26
CA GLN A 279 21.77 -10.48 -8.82
C GLN A 279 21.77 -9.00 -8.42
N ALA A 280 22.58 -8.17 -9.08
CA ALA A 280 22.66 -6.74 -8.78
C ALA A 280 21.32 -6.01 -9.00
N LEU A 281 20.58 -6.38 -10.05
CA LEU A 281 19.27 -5.81 -10.34
C LEU A 281 18.21 -6.20 -9.29
N VAL A 282 18.24 -7.45 -8.82
CA VAL A 282 17.36 -7.88 -7.71
C VAL A 282 17.66 -7.12 -6.43
N GLU A 283 18.95 -6.93 -6.07
CA GLU A 283 19.30 -6.13 -4.89
C GLU A 283 18.86 -4.67 -5.06
N ARG A 284 18.99 -4.10 -6.25
CA ARG A 284 18.52 -2.75 -6.55
C ARG A 284 17.00 -2.64 -6.37
N PHE A 285 16.23 -3.58 -6.90
CA PHE A 285 14.78 -3.63 -6.72
C PHE A 285 14.38 -3.77 -5.24
N LEU A 286 15.04 -4.65 -4.49
CA LEU A 286 14.73 -4.83 -3.06
C LEU A 286 15.06 -3.59 -2.24
N SER A 287 16.15 -2.91 -2.58
CA SER A 287 16.57 -1.67 -1.92
C SER A 287 15.58 -0.53 -2.16
N ASP A 288 15.07 -0.38 -3.40
CA ASP A 288 14.14 0.70 -3.75
C ASP A 288 12.79 0.56 -3.04
N GLN A 289 12.28 -0.66 -2.92
CA GLN A 289 11.01 -0.95 -2.24
C GLN A 289 11.05 -0.72 -0.72
N ASN A 290 12.25 -0.55 -0.14
CA ASN A 290 12.48 -0.32 1.30
C ASN A 290 11.65 -1.26 2.20
N LEU A 291 11.76 -2.57 1.97
CA LEU A 291 10.97 -3.59 2.67
C LEU A 291 11.20 -3.61 4.20
N GLN A 292 12.32 -3.05 4.66
CA GLN A 292 12.61 -2.86 6.09
C GLN A 292 11.62 -1.90 6.77
N ARG A 293 11.03 -0.96 6.02
CA ARG A 293 9.97 -0.08 6.53
C ARG A 293 8.76 -0.86 7.04
N GLY A 294 8.42 -1.99 6.40
CA GLY A 294 7.36 -2.88 6.87
C GLY A 294 7.67 -3.49 8.24
N LYS A 295 8.90 -3.98 8.41
CA LYS A 295 9.38 -4.49 9.71
C LYS A 295 9.34 -3.43 10.80
N GLN A 296 9.87 -2.24 10.49
CA GLN A 296 9.87 -1.09 11.40
C GLN A 296 8.46 -0.66 11.79
N PHE A 297 7.51 -0.72 10.85
CA PHE A 297 6.11 -0.42 11.13
C PHE A 297 5.55 -1.39 12.18
N PHE A 298 5.67 -2.71 11.98
CA PHE A 298 5.14 -3.68 12.96
C PHE A 298 5.85 -3.62 14.31
N GLN A 299 7.17 -3.40 14.31
CA GLN A 299 7.94 -3.18 15.53
C GLN A 299 7.44 -1.93 16.27
N SER A 300 7.27 -0.81 15.57
CA SER A 300 6.75 0.43 16.15
C SER A 300 5.33 0.25 16.69
N SER A 301 4.45 -0.47 15.98
CA SER A 301 3.09 -0.78 16.46
C SER A 301 3.07 -1.68 17.69
N HIS A 302 4.10 -2.51 17.88
CA HIS A 302 4.28 -3.32 19.09
C HIS A 302 4.80 -2.47 20.25
N GLU A 303 5.88 -1.72 20.02
CA GLU A 303 6.53 -0.88 21.04
C GLU A 303 5.59 0.19 21.60
N HIS A 304 4.71 0.73 20.76
CA HIS A 304 3.79 1.81 21.11
C HIS A 304 2.33 1.33 21.21
N HIS A 305 2.11 0.06 21.55
CA HIS A 305 0.76 -0.53 21.62
C HIS A 305 -0.17 0.27 22.53
N ASP A 306 0.28 0.58 23.75
CA ASP A 306 -0.52 1.29 24.75
C ASP A 306 -0.89 2.71 24.29
N ASP A 307 0.07 3.42 23.69
CA ASP A 307 -0.15 4.75 23.13
C ASP A 307 -1.17 4.72 21.98
N LEU A 308 -1.08 3.72 21.10
CA LEU A 308 -2.05 3.51 20.01
C LEU A 308 -3.45 3.18 20.55
N MET A 309 -3.54 2.39 21.61
CA MET A 309 -4.79 2.08 22.31
C MET A 309 -5.38 3.30 23.04
N ALA A 310 -4.54 4.23 23.51
CA ALA A 310 -4.99 5.45 24.16
C ALA A 310 -5.51 6.54 23.19
N GLN A 311 -5.34 6.38 21.86
CA GLN A 311 -5.75 7.40 20.89
C GLN A 311 -7.28 7.57 20.81
N GLN A 312 -7.74 8.81 21.04
CA GLN A 312 -9.17 9.19 20.98
C GLN A 312 -9.46 10.40 20.09
N ARG A 313 -8.49 10.88 19.29
CA ARG A 313 -8.64 12.13 18.54
C ARG A 313 -9.78 12.08 17.52
N HIS A 314 -10.72 13.00 17.65
CA HIS A 314 -11.75 13.28 16.65
C HIS A 314 -11.19 14.08 15.48
N PHE A 315 -11.84 14.02 14.32
CA PHE A 315 -11.54 14.90 13.19
C PHE A 315 -12.64 15.95 13.03
N GLN A 316 -12.24 17.20 12.79
CA GLN A 316 -13.17 18.31 12.53
C GLN A 316 -13.14 18.67 11.05
N LEU A 317 -14.30 18.64 10.40
CA LEU A 317 -14.46 19.10 9.02
C LEU A 317 -14.35 20.64 9.01
N SER A 318 -13.49 21.18 8.14
CA SER A 318 -13.34 22.64 8.01
C SER A 318 -14.62 23.27 7.47
N MET A 319 -15.04 24.38 8.08
CA MET A 319 -16.32 25.05 7.84
C MET A 319 -16.22 26.23 6.85
N LEU A 320 -15.04 26.46 6.25
CA LEU A 320 -14.76 27.63 5.41
C LEU A 320 -14.70 27.26 3.91
#